data_AF-A0AAU7PQV1-F1
#
_entry.id   AF-A0AAU7PQV1-F1
#
_cell.length_a   1.000
_cell.length_b   1.000
_cell.length_c   1.000
_cell.angle_alpha   90.00
_cell.angle_beta   90.00
_cell.angle_gamma   90.00
#
_symmetry.space_group_name_H-M   'P 1'
#
loop_
_entity.id
_entity.type
_entity.pdbx_description
1 polymer ?
#
loop_
_entity_poly.entity_id
_entity_poly.type
_entity_poly.pdbx_seq_one_letter_code
_entity_poly.pdbx_strand_id
1 'polypeptide(L)'
;MEELLQPDNQPNQSSADGKPIDKTYLEENLPASIQKAITEYIQGEKDHMLHLDCLSDELYGAINANLWGGCITEEQADYLRNKYL
;
A
#
# COMPACT_ATOMS: atom_id res chain seq x y z
N MET A 1 -26.89 4.76 -27.12
CA MET A 1 -27.13 3.55 -26.31
C MET A 1 -26.12 3.64 -25.19
N GLU A 2 -26.58 3.99 -23.99
CA GLU A 2 -25.72 4.19 -22.82
C GLU A 2 -25.52 2.81 -22.19
N GLU A 3 -24.30 2.30 -22.28
CA GLU A 3 -23.93 1.00 -21.73
C GLU A 3 -23.72 1.19 -20.23
N LEU A 4 -24.70 0.75 -19.42
CA LEU A 4 -24.56 0.73 -17.97
C LEU A 4 -23.38 -0.15 -17.61
N LEU A 5 -22.34 0.47 -17.05
CA LEU A 5 -21.24 -0.24 -16.41
C LEU A 5 -21.80 -0.96 -15.18
N GLN A 6 -21.90 -2.28 -15.25
CA GLN A 6 -22.31 -3.11 -14.12
C GLN A 6 -21.12 -3.21 -13.15
N PRO A 7 -21.29 -2.90 -11.85
CA PRO A 7 -20.22 -3.12 -10.90
C PRO A 7 -19.98 -4.63 -10.76
N ASP A 8 -18.75 -5.08 -10.99
CA ASP A 8 -18.31 -6.46 -10.77
C ASP A 8 -18.44 -6.82 -9.28
N ASN A 9 -19.62 -7.29 -8.88
CA ASN A 9 -19.90 -7.69 -7.51
C ASN A 9 -19.44 -9.14 -7.28
N GLN A 10 -18.14 -9.38 -7.32
CA GLN A 10 -17.58 -10.59 -6.73
C GLN A 10 -17.61 -10.44 -5.19
N PRO A 11 -18.21 -11.38 -4.44
CA PRO A 11 -18.18 -11.31 -2.99
C PRO A 11 -16.74 -11.48 -2.53
N ASN A 12 -16.10 -10.38 -2.14
CA ASN A 12 -14.82 -10.42 -1.43
C ASN A 12 -15.08 -11.16 -0.12
N GLN A 13 -14.55 -12.37 -0.01
CA GLN A 13 -14.75 -13.20 1.17
C GLN A 13 -14.28 -12.44 2.40
N SER A 14 -15.08 -12.41 3.46
CA SER A 14 -14.76 -11.67 4.69
C SER A 14 -14.02 -12.58 5.68
N SER A 15 -13.03 -12.03 6.38
CA SER A 15 -12.33 -12.67 7.48
C SER A 15 -13.23 -12.72 8.74
N ALA A 16 -12.76 -13.42 9.79
CA ALA A 16 -13.47 -13.53 11.07
C ALA A 16 -13.79 -12.17 11.71
N ASP A 17 -12.99 -11.14 11.40
CA ASP A 17 -13.15 -9.78 11.91
C ASP A 17 -14.09 -8.91 11.04
N GLY A 18 -14.76 -9.51 10.06
CA GLY A 18 -15.70 -8.83 9.15
C GLY A 18 -15.04 -7.96 8.07
N LYS A 19 -13.70 -7.91 8.04
CA LYS A 19 -12.95 -7.21 6.99
C LYS A 19 -12.82 -8.08 5.74
N PRO A 20 -12.68 -7.49 4.55
CA PRO A 20 -12.41 -8.28 3.36
C PRO A 20 -11.06 -9.00 3.47
N ILE A 21 -10.98 -10.25 2.99
CA ILE A 21 -9.74 -11.03 2.96
C ILE A 21 -8.72 -10.36 2.05
N ASP A 22 -9.19 -9.85 0.90
CA ASP A 22 -8.35 -9.01 0.06
C ASP A 22 -8.22 -7.61 0.69
N LYS A 23 -6.99 -7.27 1.08
CA LYS A 23 -6.60 -6.03 1.74
C LYS A 23 -6.09 -4.96 0.78
N THR A 24 -6.23 -5.13 -0.53
CA THR A 24 -5.87 -4.13 -1.55
C THR A 24 -6.46 -2.74 -1.27
N TYR A 25 -7.62 -2.65 -0.63
CA TYR A 25 -8.24 -1.38 -0.22
C TYR A 25 -7.34 -0.54 0.73
N LEU A 26 -6.35 -1.13 1.39
CA LEU A 26 -5.40 -0.39 2.24
C LEU A 26 -4.35 0.40 1.43
N GLU A 27 -4.23 0.15 0.13
CA GLU A 27 -3.35 0.89 -0.79
C GLU A 27 -4.07 2.03 -1.52
N GLU A 28 -5.35 2.19 -1.27
CA GLU A 28 -6.14 3.27 -1.84
C GLU A 28 -5.84 4.60 -1.15
N ASN A 29 -5.78 5.68 -1.93
CA ASN A 29 -5.58 7.06 -1.45
C ASN A 29 -4.30 7.28 -0.61
N LEU A 30 -3.24 6.52 -0.87
CA LEU A 30 -1.95 6.75 -0.20
C LEU A 30 -1.40 8.15 -0.50
N PRO A 31 -0.74 8.80 0.47
CA PRO A 31 0.02 10.02 0.22
C PRO A 31 1.07 9.83 -0.88
N ALA A 32 1.29 10.86 -1.70
CA ALA A 32 2.22 10.80 -2.82
C ALA A 32 3.65 10.42 -2.42
N SER A 33 4.08 10.77 -1.20
CA SER A 33 5.38 10.37 -0.64
C SER A 33 5.50 8.86 -0.47
N ILE A 34 4.45 8.18 -0.01
CA ILE A 34 4.43 6.72 0.12
C ILE A 34 4.39 6.07 -1.27
N GLN A 35 3.53 6.54 -2.17
CA GLN A 35 3.44 5.99 -3.54
C GLN A 35 4.79 6.06 -4.27
N LYS A 36 5.49 7.20 -4.15
CA LYS A 36 6.83 7.38 -4.69
C LYS A 36 7.82 6.38 -4.09
N ALA A 37 7.88 6.27 -2.77
CA ALA A 37 8.82 5.38 -2.09
C ALA A 37 8.57 3.89 -2.43
N ILE A 38 7.31 3.46 -2.53
CA ILE A 38 6.95 2.11 -2.98
C ILE A 38 7.45 1.86 -4.40
N THR A 39 7.24 2.83 -5.30
CA THR A 39 7.67 2.72 -6.70
C THR A 39 9.20 2.59 -6.79
N GLU A 40 9.92 3.43 -6.05
CA GLU A 40 11.39 3.42 -6.02
C GLU A 40 11.92 2.11 -5.42
N TYR A 41 11.33 1.62 -4.33
CA TYR A 41 11.71 0.35 -3.71
C TYR A 41 11.51 -0.84 -4.66
N ILE A 42 10.30 -1.00 -5.23
CA ILE A 42 10.00 -2.09 -6.18
C ILE A 42 10.92 -2.04 -7.40
N GLN A 43 11.22 -0.83 -7.91
CA GLN A 43 12.13 -0.68 -9.03
C GLN A 43 13.56 -1.05 -8.63
N GLY A 44 14.00 -0.65 -7.43
CA GLY A 44 15.29 -1.02 -6.87
C GLY A 44 15.47 -2.53 -6.72
N GLU A 45 14.42 -3.25 -6.28
CA GLU A 45 14.41 -4.71 -6.22
C GLU A 45 14.58 -5.33 -7.61
N LYS A 46 13.80 -4.87 -8.60
CA LYS A 46 13.87 -5.37 -9.99
C LYS A 46 15.24 -5.15 -10.61
N ASP A 47 15.81 -3.98 -10.38
CA ASP A 47 17.11 -3.58 -10.94
C ASP A 47 18.30 -4.12 -10.14
N HIS A 48 18.04 -4.87 -9.06
CA HIS A 48 19.06 -5.41 -8.15
C HIS A 48 20.03 -4.32 -7.66
N MET A 49 19.48 -3.17 -7.30
CA MET A 49 20.27 -2.04 -6.85
C MET A 49 21.05 -2.38 -5.57
N LEU A 50 22.32 -1.97 -5.53
CA LEU A 50 23.20 -2.23 -4.38
C LEU A 50 22.77 -1.51 -3.09
N HIS A 51 21.94 -0.47 -3.21
CA HIS A 51 21.49 0.41 -2.12
C HIS A 51 20.01 0.18 -1.77
N LEU A 52 19.55 -1.07 -1.89
CA LEU A 52 18.16 -1.42 -1.55
C LEU A 52 17.84 -1.15 -0.08
N ASP A 53 18.84 -1.21 0.80
CA ASP A 53 18.74 -0.83 2.21
C ASP A 53 18.33 0.63 2.38
N CYS A 54 18.94 1.56 1.64
CA CYS A 54 18.51 2.96 1.64
C CYS A 54 17.03 3.07 1.22
N LEU A 55 16.65 2.44 0.11
CA LEU A 55 15.28 2.49 -0.40
C LEU A 55 14.26 1.93 0.61
N SER A 56 14.65 0.88 1.36
CA SER A 56 13.85 0.33 2.44
C SER A 56 13.69 1.32 3.60
N ASP A 57 14.75 2.02 3.99
CA ASP A 57 14.72 3.06 5.02
C ASP A 57 13.88 4.27 4.59
N GLU A 58 13.95 4.67 3.32
CA GLU A 58 13.13 5.73 2.75
C GLU A 58 11.64 5.37 2.77
N LEU A 59 11.28 4.14 2.38
CA LEU A 59 9.91 3.65 2.44
C LEU A 59 9.41 3.57 3.89
N TYR A 60 10.20 3.01 4.79
CA TYR A 60 9.88 2.93 6.21
C TYR A 60 9.67 4.33 6.83
N GLY A 61 10.56 5.27 6.50
CA GLY A 61 10.48 6.66 6.92
C GLY A 61 9.23 7.37 6.39
N ALA A 62 8.90 7.18 5.12
CA ALA A 62 7.69 7.73 4.51
C ALA A 62 6.42 7.19 5.19
N ILE A 63 6.33 5.88 5.43
CA ILE A 63 5.19 5.26 6.14
C ILE A 63 5.05 5.88 7.54
N ASN A 64 6.15 5.96 8.30
CA ASN A 64 6.13 6.51 9.65
C ASN A 64 5.72 7.99 9.66
N ALA A 65 6.33 8.82 8.81
CA ALA A 65 6.03 10.25 8.78
C ALA A 65 4.54 10.52 8.50
N ASN A 66 3.93 9.75 7.60
CA ASN A 66 2.51 9.87 7.29
C ASN A 66 1.60 9.29 8.38
N LEU A 67 2.03 8.25 9.11
CA LEU A 67 1.31 7.74 10.27
C LEU A 67 1.29 8.79 11.40
N TRP A 68 2.46 9.32 11.77
CA TRP A 68 2.57 10.36 12.82
C TRP A 68 1.90 11.68 12.40
N GLY A 69 1.83 11.97 11.10
CA GLY A 69 1.10 13.09 10.53
C GLY A 69 -0.41 12.89 10.41
N GLY A 70 -0.93 11.69 10.71
CA GLY A 70 -2.35 11.36 10.58
C GLY A 70 -2.86 11.27 9.14
N CYS A 71 -1.96 11.09 8.16
CA CYS A 71 -2.32 10.96 6.75
C CYS A 71 -2.72 9.54 6.35
N ILE A 72 -2.36 8.53 7.15
CA ILE A 72 -2.78 7.14 7.01
C ILE A 72 -3.14 6.56 8.38
N THR A 73 -3.88 5.45 8.39
CA THR A 73 -4.20 4.73 9.64
C THR A 73 -3.07 3.81 10.09
N GLU A 74 -3.08 3.37 11.35
CA GLU A 74 -2.18 2.31 11.84
C GLU A 74 -2.31 1.03 11.02
N GLU A 75 -3.54 0.65 10.64
CA GLU A 75 -3.78 -0.53 9.81
C GLU A 75 -3.13 -0.41 8.42
N GLN A 76 -3.23 0.75 7.77
CA GLN A 76 -2.54 0.99 6.51
C GLN A 76 -1.03 0.91 6.70
N ALA A 77 -0.49 1.55 7.75
CA ALA A 77 0.95 1.54 8.02
C ALA A 77 1.48 0.11 8.23
N ASP A 78 0.77 -0.70 9.03
CA ASP A 78 1.15 -2.09 9.30
C ASP A 78 1.02 -2.97 8.06
N TYR A 79 -0.04 -2.79 7.27
CA TYR A 79 -0.19 -3.50 6.00
C TYR A 79 0.95 -3.20 5.03
N LEU A 80 1.27 -1.91 4.84
CA LEU A 80 2.32 -1.48 3.92
C LEU A 80 3.69 -2.00 4.33
N ARG A 81 4.03 -1.96 5.62
CA ARG A 81 5.28 -2.55 6.12
C ARG A 81 5.31 -4.04 5.83
N ASN A 82 4.30 -4.80 6.23
CA ASN A 82 4.27 -6.25 6.01
C ASN A 82 4.31 -6.67 4.53
N LYS A 83 3.82 -5.83 3.63
CA LYS A 83 3.77 -6.15 2.20
C LYS A 83 5.07 -5.83 1.46
N TYR A 84 5.76 -4.77 1.87
CA TYR A 84 6.90 -4.22 1.12
C TYR A 84 8.24 -4.29 1.85
N LEU A 85 8.27 -4.53 3.16
CA LEU A 85 9.48 -4.54 4.00
C LEU A 85 9.58 -5.83 4.81
#